data_AF-A0A967B4D2-F1
#
_entry.id   AF-A0A967B4D2-F1
#
_cell.length_a   1.000
_cell.length_b   1.000
_cell.length_c   1.000
_cell.angle_alpha   90.00
_cell.angle_beta   90.00
_cell.angle_gamma   90.00
#
_symmetry.space_group_name_H-M   'P 1'
#
loop_
_entity.id
_entity.type
_entity.pdbx_description
1 polymer ?
#
loop_
_entity_poly.entity_id
_entity_poly.type
_entity_poly.pdbx_seq_one_letter_code
_entity_poly.pdbx_strand_id
1 'polypeptide(L)'
;RHIDHIRRHTDGGPTSMDNGQGLCASCNYLKEHPDWHTRRDTSSDHSGSGGSGRHTVSTTTPTGHAYTSTPPPLPLPTINPRQHSDLEHRIITLLKSA
;
A
#
# COMPACT_ATOMS: atom_id res chain seq x y z
N ARG A 1 7.49 1.43 11.20
CA ARG A 1 6.06 1.29 10.85
C ARG A 1 5.60 -0.08 11.36
N HIS A 2 4.39 -0.19 11.88
CA HIS A 2 3.76 -1.46 12.28
C HIS A 2 2.71 -1.82 11.22
N ILE A 3 2.50 -3.11 10.97
CA ILE A 3 1.47 -3.61 10.05
C ILE A 3 0.47 -4.38 10.89
N ASP A 4 -0.80 -4.09 10.69
CA ASP A 4 -1.90 -4.77 11.36
C ASP A 4 -3.14 -4.79 10.46
N HIS A 5 -4.20 -5.45 10.90
CA HIS A 5 -5.41 -5.63 10.12
C HIS A 5 -6.29 -4.37 10.12
N ILE A 6 -6.93 -4.08 8.98
CA ILE A 6 -7.98 -3.07 8.85
C ILE A 6 -9.22 -3.54 9.61
N ARG A 7 -9.74 -4.74 9.30
CA ARG A 7 -10.71 -5.45 10.14
C ARG A 7 -9.92 -6.40 11.03
N ARG A 8 -9.99 -6.19 12.35
CA ARG A 8 -9.26 -7.00 13.34
C ARG A 8 -9.45 -8.49 13.07
N HIS A 9 -8.37 -9.26 13.21
CA HIS A 9 -8.42 -10.70 13.09
C HIS A 9 -9.38 -11.34 14.12
N THR A 10 -9.42 -10.78 15.34
CA THR A 10 -10.34 -11.20 16.41
C THR A 10 -11.82 -10.99 16.06
N ASP A 11 -12.13 -10.07 15.13
CA ASP A 11 -13.49 -9.84 14.62
C ASP A 11 -13.76 -10.63 13.32
N GLY A 12 -12.92 -11.63 13.01
CA GLY A 12 -13.02 -12.45 11.82
C GLY A 12 -12.47 -11.80 10.55
N GLY A 13 -11.65 -10.75 10.65
CA GLY A 13 -10.93 -10.21 9.51
C GLY A 13 -9.87 -11.19 8.99
N PRO A 14 -9.79 -11.44 7.67
CA PRO A 14 -8.82 -12.39 7.12
C PRO A 14 -7.40 -11.84 7.23
N THR A 15 -6.42 -12.70 7.46
CA THR A 15 -5.01 -12.33 7.27
C THR A 15 -4.71 -12.31 5.77
N SER A 16 -4.73 -11.12 5.18
CA SER A 16 -4.47 -10.91 3.75
C SER A 16 -3.79 -9.55 3.52
N MET A 17 -3.17 -9.39 2.35
CA MET A 17 -2.58 -8.11 1.96
C MET A 17 -3.63 -7.00 1.84
N ASP A 18 -4.83 -7.31 1.34
CA ASP A 18 -5.92 -6.34 1.22
C ASP A 18 -6.43 -5.86 2.59
N ASN A 19 -6.48 -6.75 3.58
CA ASN A 19 -6.84 -6.43 4.95
C ASN A 19 -5.66 -5.84 5.76
N GLY A 20 -4.49 -5.63 5.15
CA GLY A 20 -3.33 -5.06 5.82
C GLY A 20 -3.34 -3.53 5.83
N GLN A 21 -2.94 -2.92 6.94
CA GLN A 21 -2.72 -1.49 7.07
C GLN A 21 -1.42 -1.22 7.83
N GLY A 22 -0.58 -0.36 7.28
CA GLY A 22 0.63 0.07 7.96
C GLY A 22 0.44 1.42 8.67
N LEU A 23 0.61 1.49 9.98
CA LEU A 23 0.54 2.71 10.79
C LEU A 23 1.73 2.81 11.75
N CYS A 24 1.84 3.90 12.51
CA CYS A 24 2.73 3.92 13.68
C CYS A 24 2.09 3.11 14.83
N ALA A 25 2.86 2.82 15.88
CA ALA A 25 2.38 2.05 17.02
C ALA A 25 1.18 2.72 17.72
N SER A 26 1.26 4.03 17.99
CA SER A 26 0.19 4.79 18.65
C SER A 26 -1.14 4.75 17.87
N CYS A 27 -1.09 4.98 16.55
CA CYS A 27 -2.27 4.89 15.71
C CYS A 27 -2.84 3.45 15.64
N ASN A 28 -1.97 2.43 15.66
CA ASN A 28 -2.43 1.04 15.75
C ASN A 28 -3.15 0.77 17.07
N TYR A 29 -2.61 1.21 18.21
CA TYR A 29 -3.29 0.99 19.49
C TYR A 29 -4.60 1.78 19.59
N LEU A 30 -4.66 2.98 19.03
CA LEU A 30 -5.87 3.80 19.05
C LEU A 30 -7.00 3.16 18.23
N LYS A 31 -6.72 2.60 17.05
CA LYS A 31 -7.76 1.95 16.21
C LYS A 31 -8.34 0.67 16.81
N GLU A 32 -7.69 0.06 17.78
CA GLU A 32 -8.20 -1.15 18.45
C GLU A 32 -9.37 -0.84 19.39
N HIS A 33 -9.58 0.42 19.75
CA HIS A 33 -10.71 0.84 20.58
C HIS A 33 -12.05 0.49 19.90
N PRO A 34 -13.05 -0.05 20.62
CA PRO A 34 -14.32 -0.49 20.03
C PRO A 34 -15.09 0.58 19.23
N ASP A 35 -15.01 1.84 19.67
CA ASP A 35 -15.67 2.98 19.02
C ASP A 35 -14.90 3.56 17.82
N TRP A 36 -13.75 2.97 17.47
CA TRP A 36 -13.03 3.28 16.24
C TRP A 36 -13.35 2.20 15.20
N HIS A 37 -13.62 2.64 13.97
CA HIS A 37 -13.95 1.73 12.88
C HIS A 37 -13.07 1.99 11.67
N THR A 38 -12.48 0.92 11.13
CA THR A 38 -11.61 0.96 9.95
C THR A 38 -12.15 0.04 8.87
N ARG A 39 -12.27 0.54 7.63
CA ARG A 39 -12.82 -0.21 6.49
C ARG A 39 -12.00 0.00 5.22
N ARG A 40 -11.76 -1.08 4.48
CA ARG A 40 -11.21 -1.05 3.11
C ARG A 40 -12.27 -0.49 2.15
N ASP A 41 -11.93 0.58 1.43
CA ASP A 41 -12.80 1.23 0.44
C ASP A 41 -12.58 0.75 -1.01
N THR A 42 -13.34 -0.25 -1.45
CA THR A 42 -13.18 -0.88 -2.76
C THR A 42 -13.75 -0.07 -3.94
N SER A 43 -14.34 1.10 -3.71
CA SER A 43 -14.94 1.92 -4.78
C SER A 43 -13.94 2.37 -5.85
N SER A 44 -12.66 2.48 -5.47
CA SER A 44 -11.57 2.90 -6.36
C SER A 44 -10.92 1.75 -7.13
N ASP A 45 -11.34 0.50 -6.92
CA ASP A 45 -10.73 -0.69 -7.52
C ASP A 45 -11.06 -0.87 -9.01
N HIS A 46 -12.01 -0.11 -9.55
CA HIS A 46 -12.56 -0.30 -10.90
C HIS A 46 -12.31 0.88 -11.85
N SER A 47 -11.38 1.79 -11.53
CA SER A 47 -11.01 2.86 -12.46
C SER A 47 -10.33 2.26 -13.70
N GLY A 48 -11.00 2.29 -14.84
CA GLY A 48 -10.72 1.56 -16.10
C GLY A 48 -9.42 1.93 -16.84
N SER A 49 -8.35 2.26 -16.13
CA SER A 49 -7.03 2.54 -16.69
C SER A 49 -6.03 1.49 -16.20
N GLY A 50 -6.19 0.24 -16.63
CA GLY A 50 -5.16 -0.82 -16.63
C GLY A 50 -4.41 -1.18 -15.33
N GLY A 51 -4.71 -0.55 -14.20
CA GLY A 51 -4.03 -0.72 -12.91
C GLY A 51 -5.03 -1.08 -11.83
N SER A 52 -4.63 -1.99 -10.92
CA SER A 52 -5.38 -2.26 -9.70
C SER A 52 -5.63 -0.95 -8.96
N GLY A 53 -6.85 -0.69 -8.49
CA GLY A 53 -7.15 0.52 -7.73
C GLY A 53 -6.24 0.72 -6.52
N ARG A 54 -6.16 1.98 -6.07
CA ARG A 54 -5.31 2.33 -4.93
C ARG A 54 -5.94 1.83 -3.64
N HIS A 55 -5.16 1.08 -2.87
CA HIS A 55 -5.55 0.63 -1.53
C HIS A 55 -5.95 1.82 -0.65
N THR A 56 -7.22 1.93 -0.32
CA THR A 56 -7.82 3.07 0.38
C THR A 56 -8.48 2.61 1.68
N VAL A 57 -8.20 3.27 2.79
CA VAL A 57 -8.81 2.94 4.09
C VAL A 57 -9.59 4.13 4.59
N SER A 58 -10.86 3.89 4.96
CA SER A 58 -11.68 4.85 5.68
C SER A 58 -11.64 4.52 7.17
N THR A 59 -11.42 5.54 7.99
CA THR A 59 -11.41 5.46 9.46
C THR A 59 -12.48 6.38 10.01
N THR A 60 -13.42 5.83 10.78
CA THR A 60 -14.43 6.59 11.51
C THR A 60 -14.00 6.72 12.97
N THR A 61 -13.94 7.96 13.45
CA THR A 61 -13.63 8.28 14.85
C THR A 61 -14.86 8.06 15.74
N PRO A 62 -14.68 8.00 17.07
CA PRO A 62 -15.80 7.89 18.02
C PRO A 62 -16.82 9.04 17.92
N THR A 63 -16.39 10.21 17.44
CA THR A 63 -17.25 11.37 17.19
C THR A 63 -18.03 11.29 15.88
N GLY A 64 -17.87 10.21 15.11
CA GLY A 64 -18.56 9.99 13.84
C GLY A 64 -17.89 10.63 12.62
N HIS A 65 -16.76 11.33 12.78
CA HIS A 65 -16.03 11.87 11.63
C HIS A 65 -15.31 10.75 10.87
N ALA A 66 -15.39 10.79 9.54
CA ALA A 66 -14.73 9.84 8.67
C ALA A 66 -13.55 10.49 7.94
N TYR A 67 -12.42 9.80 7.93
CA TYR A 67 -11.20 10.20 7.24
C TYR A 67 -10.75 9.10 6.29
N THR A 68 -10.28 9.48 5.12
CA THR A 68 -9.81 8.55 4.09
C THR A 68 -8.31 8.68 3.91
N SER A 69 -7.61 7.55 3.89
CA SER A 69 -6.18 7.47 3.63
C SER A 69 -5.93 6.62 2.38
N THR A 70 -5.19 7.17 1.42
CA THR A 70 -4.77 6.45 0.23
C THR A 70 -3.26 6.67 -0.03
N PRO A 71 -2.44 5.61 -0.18
CA PRO A 71 -1.01 5.71 -0.45
C PRO A 71 -0.74 6.51 -1.72
N PRO A 72 0.26 7.40 -1.76
CA PRO A 72 0.52 8.24 -2.94
C PRO A 72 0.63 7.41 -4.22
N PRO A 73 0.43 8.03 -5.41
CA PRO A 73 0.68 7.36 -6.67
C PRO A 73 2.07 6.73 -6.66
N LEU A 74 2.22 5.58 -7.32
CA LEU A 74 3.55 5.03 -7.54
C LEU A 74 4.40 6.09 -8.25
N PRO A 75 5.70 6.19 -7.90
CA PRO A 75 6.60 7.04 -8.66
C PRO A 75 6.49 6.67 -10.13
N LEU A 76 6.39 7.67 -11.00
CA LEU A 76 6.54 7.43 -12.43
C LEU A 76 7.89 6.72 -12.61
N PRO A 77 7.95 5.60 -13.34
CA PRO A 77 9.23 4.98 -13.60
C PRO A 77 10.10 6.03 -14.30
N THR A 78 11.22 6.37 -13.68
CA THR A 78 12.29 7.08 -14.38
C THR A 78 12.89 6.05 -15.33
N ILE A 79 12.20 5.80 -16.45
CA ILE A 79 12.78 5.03 -17.53
C ILE A 79 13.83 5.96 -18.12
N ASN A 80 15.05 5.86 -17.60
CA ASN A 80 16.21 6.32 -18.33
C ASN A 80 16.67 5.13 -19.17
N PRO A 81 16.31 5.05 -20.47
CA PRO A 81 16.63 3.90 -21.32
C PRO A 81 18.13 3.70 -21.56
N ARG A 82 19.01 4.50 -20.93
CA ARG A 82 20.46 4.46 -21.09
C ARG A 82 21.26 4.15 -19.84
N GLN A 83 20.64 3.90 -18.68
CA GLN A 83 21.39 3.47 -17.50
C GLN A 83 21.50 1.95 -17.47
N HIS A 84 22.45 1.43 -18.24
CA HIS A 84 22.99 0.12 -17.93
C HIS A 84 23.67 0.18 -16.57
N SER A 85 23.33 -0.76 -15.69
CA SER A 85 24.13 -0.97 -14.47
C SER A 85 25.58 -1.29 -14.85
N ASP A 86 26.55 -1.03 -13.97
CA ASP A 86 27.96 -1.38 -14.22
C ASP A 86 28.12 -2.89 -14.54
N LEU A 87 27.26 -3.73 -13.95
CA LEU A 87 27.18 -5.15 -14.26
C LEU A 87 26.74 -5.40 -15.71
N GLU A 88 25.65 -4.77 -16.15
CA GLU A 88 25.20 -4.86 -17.55
C GLU A 88 26.26 -4.32 -18.51
N HIS A 89 26.94 -3.23 -18.16
CA HIS A 89 28.01 -2.67 -18.98
C HIS A 89 29.16 -3.68 -19.13
N ARG A 90 29.61 -4.30 -18.03
CA ARG A 90 30.68 -5.30 -18.06
C ARG A 90 30.29 -6.56 -18.84
N ILE A 91 29.04 -7.02 -18.71
CA ILE A 91 28.52 -8.15 -19.50
C ILE A 91 28.55 -7.79 -20.99
N ILE A 92 28.05 -6.61 -21.37
CA ILE A 92 28.05 -6.14 -22.76
C ILE A 92 29.48 -6.00 -23.30
N THR A 93 30.42 -5.47 -22.51
CA THR A 93 31.82 -5.33 -22.91
C THR A 93 32.47 -6.70 -23.14
N LEU A 94 32.28 -7.65 -22.23
CA LEU A 94 32.83 -9.00 -22.35
C LEU A 94 32.29 -9.74 -23.58
N LEU A 95 30.99 -9.60 -23.86
CA LEU A 95 30.34 -10.21 -25.02
C LEU A 95 30.77 -9.58 -26.37
N LYS A 96 31.27 -8.34 -26.37
CA LYS A 96 31.77 -7.64 -27.57
C LYS A 96 33.27 -7.81 -27.81
N SER A 97 34.00 -8.35 -26.84
CA SER A 97 35.44 -8.58 -26.90
C SER A 97 35.83 -10.05 -27.11
N ALA A 98 34.85 -10.95 -27.27
CA ALA A 98 35.01 -12.35 -27.66
C ALA A 98 34.72 -12.51 -29.15
#